data_AF-A0A6P0U626-F1
#
_entry.id   AF-A0A6P0U626-F1
#
_cell.length_a   1.000
_cell.length_b   1.000
_cell.length_c   1.000
_cell.angle_alpha   90.00
_cell.angle_beta   90.00
_cell.angle_gamma   90.00
#
_symmetry.space_group_name_H-M   'P 1'
#
loop_
_entity.id
_entity.type
_entity.pdbx_description
1 polymer ?
#
loop_
_entity_poly.entity_id
_entity_poly.type
_entity_poly.pdbx_seq_one_letter_code
_entity_poly.pdbx_strand_id
1 'polypeptide(L)'
;QFNGVPLFMAKGGPDGGYLTIQRGEQQVIPMFFNKEDLQGMLERAKTQQPDVFSSVKIEVVNLEGVIKALENDDDPFLEKIIFIPPRESLEFVQQLRQSAN
;
A
#
# COMPACT_ATOMS: atom_id res chain seq x y z
N GLN A 1 -1.81 3.91 21.54
CA GLN A 1 -2.99 3.81 20.65
C GLN A 1 -2.65 4.54 19.37
N PHE A 2 -2.94 3.96 18.20
CA PHE A 2 -2.72 4.64 16.92
C PHE A 2 -3.90 5.57 16.64
N ASN A 3 -3.63 6.81 16.24
CA ASN A 3 -4.66 7.81 15.99
C ASN A 3 -4.88 8.00 14.48
N GLY A 4 -6.14 7.95 14.06
CA GLY A 4 -6.55 8.08 12.66
C GLY A 4 -6.62 6.75 11.92
N VAL A 5 -6.83 6.83 10.61
CA VAL A 5 -6.89 5.66 9.72
C VAL A 5 -5.47 5.20 9.40
N PRO A 6 -5.07 3.96 9.75
CA PRO A 6 -3.75 3.45 9.43
C PRO A 6 -3.64 3.09 7.95
N LEU A 7 -2.45 3.32 7.42
CA LEU A 7 -2.00 2.82 6.12
C LEU A 7 -0.72 2.02 6.33
N PHE A 8 -0.63 0.91 5.60
CA PHE A 8 0.47 -0.04 5.70
C PHE A 8 1.25 -0.05 4.39
N MET A 9 2.57 0.11 4.48
CA MET A 9 3.47 0.02 3.34
C MET A 9 4.69 -0.83 3.68
N ALA A 10 5.42 -1.28 2.67
CA ALA A 10 6.62 -2.09 2.85
C ALA A 10 7.89 -1.30 2.49
N LYS A 11 8.90 -1.38 3.35
CA LYS A 11 10.26 -0.90 3.09
C LYS A 11 11.29 -2.01 3.32
N GLY A 12 12.34 -2.03 2.53
CA GLY A 12 13.46 -2.96 2.68
C GLY A 12 14.09 -3.30 1.33
N GLY A 13 14.71 -4.48 1.26
CA GLY A 13 15.55 -4.86 0.13
C GLY A 13 16.96 -4.23 0.23
N PRO A 14 17.81 -4.44 -0.79
CA PRO A 14 19.23 -4.08 -0.76
C PRO A 14 19.52 -2.61 -0.42
N ASP A 15 18.66 -1.71 -0.89
CA ASP A 15 18.83 -0.25 -0.74
C ASP A 15 17.96 0.34 0.38
N GLY A 16 17.23 -0.50 1.13
CA GLY A 16 16.30 -0.04 2.17
C GLY A 16 15.13 0.82 1.67
N GLY A 17 14.88 0.79 0.36
CA GLY A 17 13.86 1.61 -0.30
C GLY A 17 12.43 1.11 -0.09
N TYR A 18 11.49 1.80 -0.73
CA TYR A 18 10.08 1.38 -0.76
C TYR A 18 9.89 0.20 -1.69
N LEU A 19 9.05 -0.75 -1.28
CA LEU A 19 8.58 -1.80 -2.16
C LEU A 19 7.63 -1.21 -3.19
N THR A 20 7.95 -1.38 -4.46
CA THR A 20 7.08 -1.01 -5.59
C THR A 20 6.47 -2.24 -6.25
N ILE A 21 5.29 -2.08 -6.85
CA ILE A 21 4.70 -3.07 -7.74
C ILE A 21 4.55 -2.50 -9.15
N GLN A 22 4.60 -3.37 -10.16
CA GLN A 22 4.36 -2.98 -11.54
C GLN A 22 2.84 -2.90 -11.80
N ARG A 23 2.37 -1.76 -12.30
CA ARG A 23 0.98 -1.53 -12.73
C ARG A 23 0.98 -0.99 -14.16
N GLY A 24 0.78 -1.89 -15.12
CA GLY A 24 0.99 -1.57 -16.53
C GLY A 24 2.45 -1.21 -16.78
N GLU A 25 2.71 -0.02 -17.32
CA GLU A 25 4.06 0.49 -17.55
C GLU A 25 4.64 1.26 -16.35
N GLN A 26 3.85 1.49 -15.29
CA GLN A 26 4.24 2.31 -14.15
C GLN A 26 4.67 1.45 -12.95
N GLN A 27 5.72 1.88 -12.25
CA GLN A 27 6.04 1.38 -10.91
C GLN A 27 5.35 2.26 -9.87
N VAL A 28 4.57 1.64 -9.01
CA VAL A 28 3.75 2.31 -7.99
C VAL A 28 4.04 1.76 -6.62
N ILE A 29 3.77 2.58 -5.60
CA ILE A 29 4.02 2.28 -4.19
C ILE A 29 2.66 2.00 -3.54
N PRO A 30 2.34 0.74 -3.23
CA PRO A 30 1.04 0.41 -2.69
C PRO A 30 0.99 0.70 -1.18
N MET A 31 0.01 1.52 -0.79
CA MET A 31 -0.36 1.74 0.60
C MET A 31 -1.69 1.05 0.88
N PHE A 32 -1.68 0.07 1.78
CA PHE A 32 -2.84 -0.76 2.10
C PHE A 32 -3.60 -0.20 3.29
N PHE A 33 -4.93 -0.23 3.24
CA PHE A 33 -5.76 0.06 4.41
C PHE A 33 -5.87 -1.12 5.38
N ASN A 34 -5.58 -2.33 4.90
CA ASN A 34 -5.64 -3.57 5.65
C ASN A 34 -4.25 -4.19 5.77
N LYS A 35 -3.82 -4.52 6.99
CA LYS A 35 -2.45 -5.01 7.23
C LYS A 35 -2.25 -6.40 6.65
N GLU A 36 -3.28 -7.23 6.78
CA GLU A 36 -3.31 -8.63 6.38
C GLU A 36 -3.12 -8.78 4.86
N ASP A 37 -3.62 -7.82 4.08
CA ASP A 37 -3.43 -7.80 2.63
C ASP A 37 -1.96 -7.57 2.25
N LEU A 38 -1.30 -6.61 2.90
CA LEU A 38 0.14 -6.39 2.72
C LEU A 38 0.95 -7.59 3.19
N GLN A 39 0.61 -8.17 4.35
CA GLN A 39 1.28 -9.36 4.87
C GLN A 39 1.17 -10.53 3.89
N GLY A 40 -0.02 -10.81 3.38
CA GLY A 40 -0.23 -11.87 2.39
C GLY A 40 0.56 -11.64 1.11
N MET A 41 0.69 -10.39 0.65
CA MET A 41 1.55 -10.04 -0.48
C MET A 41 3.03 -10.32 -0.18
N LEU A 42 3.53 -9.89 0.97
CA LEU A 42 4.92 -10.09 1.38
C LEU A 42 5.27 -11.56 1.56
N GLU A 43 4.39 -12.37 2.14
CA GLU A 43 4.64 -13.82 2.28
C GLU A 43 4.74 -14.51 0.92
N ARG A 44 3.88 -14.16 -0.05
CA ARG A 44 4.01 -14.66 -1.43
C ARG A 44 5.27 -14.17 -2.15
N ALA A 45 5.77 -12.98 -1.80
CA ALA A 45 7.01 -12.46 -2.37
C ALA A 45 8.24 -13.15 -1.76
N LYS A 46 8.24 -13.41 -0.45
CA LYS A 46 9.30 -14.15 0.25
C LYS A 46 9.48 -15.57 -0.27
N THR A 47 8.39 -16.27 -0.64
CA THR A 47 8.52 -17.61 -1.23
C THR A 47 9.19 -17.60 -2.61
N GLN A 48 9.15 -16.48 -3.33
CA GLN A 48 9.74 -16.34 -4.66
C GLN A 48 11.18 -15.80 -4.62
N GLN A 49 11.47 -14.84 -3.73
CA GLN A 49 12.77 -14.19 -3.62
C GLN A 49 13.14 -13.93 -2.14
N PRO A 50 13.49 -14.97 -1.38
CA PRO A 50 13.72 -14.86 0.07
C PRO A 50 14.86 -13.89 0.42
N ASP A 51 15.93 -13.86 -0.38
CA ASP A 51 17.09 -12.98 -0.15
C ASP A 51 16.72 -11.49 -0.21
N VAL A 52 15.73 -11.14 -1.02
CA VAL A 52 15.26 -9.76 -1.20
C VAL A 52 14.24 -9.40 -0.12
N PHE A 53 13.23 -10.25 0.07
CA PHE A 53 12.06 -9.92 0.91
C PHE A 53 12.20 -10.30 2.38
N SER A 54 13.25 -11.01 2.79
CA SER A 54 13.51 -11.32 4.21
C SER A 54 13.83 -10.08 5.06
N SER A 55 14.42 -9.05 4.46
CA SER A 55 14.74 -7.78 5.12
C SER A 55 13.58 -6.77 5.14
N VAL A 56 12.49 -7.07 4.43
CA VAL A 56 11.36 -6.15 4.26
C VAL A 56 10.51 -6.06 5.53
N LYS A 57 10.21 -4.83 5.93
CA LYS A 57 9.41 -4.48 7.11
C LYS A 57 8.15 -3.74 6.70
N ILE A 58 7.11 -3.92 7.49
CA ILE A 58 5.87 -3.14 7.37
C ILE A 58 6.04 -1.86 8.17
N GLU A 59 5.84 -0.73 7.50
CA GLU A 59 5.70 0.58 8.12
C GLU A 59 4.22 0.97 8.21
N VAL A 60 3.89 1.74 9.24
CA VAL A 60 2.54 2.23 9.50
C VAL A 60 2.57 3.76 9.52
N VAL A 61 1.75 4.38 8.68
CA VAL A 61 1.52 5.84 8.65
C VAL A 61 0.03 6.12 8.79
N ASN A 62 -0.35 7.35 9.11
CA ASN A 62 -1.76 7.73 9.14
C ASN A 62 -2.17 8.39 7.82
N LEU A 63 -3.42 8.18 7.42
CA LEU A 63 -3.97 8.76 6.19
C LEU A 63 -3.88 10.29 6.17
N GLU A 64 -4.14 10.95 7.30
CA GLU A 64 -4.09 12.42 7.40
C GLU A 64 -2.69 12.96 7.06
N GLY A 65 -1.63 12.34 7.56
CA GLY A 65 -0.25 12.73 7.26
C GLY A 65 0.08 12.52 5.78
N VAL A 66 -0.40 11.43 5.18
CA VAL A 66 -0.22 11.19 3.74
C VAL A 66 -0.96 12.22 2.90
N ILE A 67 -2.21 12.57 3.25
CA ILE A 67 -2.98 13.62 2.56
C ILE A 67 -2.25 14.96 2.68
N LYS A 68 -1.78 15.34 3.87
CA LYS A 68 -1.01 16.57 4.07
C LYS A 68 0.27 16.60 3.23
N ALA A 69 0.97 15.48 3.10
CA ALA A 69 2.15 15.39 2.24
C ALA A 69 1.77 15.57 0.76
N LEU A 70 0.73 14.87 0.29
CA LEU A 70 0.22 14.99 -1.09
C LEU A 70 -0.23 16.42 -1.44
N GLU A 71 -0.70 17.21 -0.46
CA GLU A 71 -1.14 18.59 -0.67
C GLU A 71 0.00 19.62 -0.66
N ASN A 72 1.09 19.35 0.07
CA ASN A 72 2.06 20.40 0.44
C ASN A 72 3.52 20.10 0.06
N ASP A 73 3.80 18.95 -0.56
CA ASP A 73 5.15 18.49 -0.89
C ASP A 73 5.23 18.08 -2.37
N ASP A 74 6.40 18.29 -2.97
CA ASP A 74 6.69 18.02 -4.39
C ASP A 74 7.56 16.75 -4.56
N ASP A 75 7.73 15.93 -3.52
CA ASP A 75 8.49 14.68 -3.59
C ASP A 75 7.89 13.74 -4.66
N PRO A 76 8.66 13.36 -5.71
CA PRO A 76 8.20 12.42 -6.76
C PRO A 76 7.79 11.04 -6.23
N PHE A 77 8.15 10.69 -4.99
CA PHE A 77 7.62 9.53 -4.27
C PHE A 77 6.09 9.58 -4.16
N LEU A 78 5.53 10.76 -3.87
CA LEU A 78 4.10 10.95 -3.59
C LEU A 78 3.23 10.67 -4.81
N GLU A 79 3.71 11.02 -6.00
CA GLU A 79 3.03 10.76 -7.28
C GLU A 79 2.88 9.27 -7.60
N LYS A 80 3.71 8.42 -7.00
CA LYS A 80 3.72 6.97 -7.22
C LYS A 80 2.80 6.22 -6.25
N ILE A 81 2.23 6.90 -5.26
CA ILE A 81 1.39 6.27 -4.25
C ILE A 81 0.07 5.83 -4.89
N ILE A 82 -0.31 4.58 -4.60
CA ILE A 82 -1.69 4.12 -4.81
C ILE A 82 -2.24 3.58 -3.51
N PHE A 83 -3.52 3.85 -3.27
CA PHE A 83 -4.23 3.30 -2.12
C PHE A 83 -4.91 1.98 -2.51
N ILE A 84 -4.68 0.96 -1.70
CA ILE A 84 -5.31 -0.35 -1.84
C ILE A 84 -6.41 -0.48 -0.78
N PRO A 85 -7.69 -0.27 -1.16
CA PRO A 85 -8.81 -0.39 -0.24
C PRO A 85 -9.00 -1.85 0.22
N PRO A 86 -9.67 -2.07 1.37
CA PRO A 86 -10.06 -3.42 1.77
C PRO A 86 -10.99 -4.04 0.73
N ARG A 87 -10.88 -5.35 0.55
CA ARG A 87 -11.68 -6.09 -0.44
C ARG A 87 -13.18 -5.93 -0.21
N GLU A 88 -13.61 -5.96 1.05
CA GLU A 88 -15.02 -5.82 1.44
C GLU A 88 -15.58 -4.46 1.03
N SER A 89 -14.74 -3.41 1.03
CA SER A 89 -15.14 -2.08 0.57
C SER A 89 -15.39 -2.05 -0.94
N LEU A 90 -14.57 -2.77 -1.71
CA LEU A 90 -14.77 -2.90 -3.16
C LEU A 90 -16.05 -3.70 -3.47
N GLU A 91 -16.26 -4.82 -2.78
CA GLU A 91 -17.46 -5.65 -2.93
C GLU A 91 -18.74 -4.87 -2.59
N PHE A 92 -18.70 -4.08 -1.51
CA PHE A 92 -19.81 -3.22 -1.12
C PHE A 92 -20.15 -2.17 -2.20
N VAL A 93 -19.14 -1.47 -2.75
CA VAL A 93 -19.37 -0.49 -3.83
C VAL A 93 -19.93 -1.16 -5.09
N GLN A 94 -19.51 -2.38 -5.40
CA GLN A 94 -20.06 -3.14 -6.53
C GLN A 94 -21.54 -3.48 -6.31
N GLN A 95 -21.92 -3.91 -5.12
CA GLN A 95 -23.32 -4.20 -4.77
C GLN A 95 -24.20 -2.95 -4.89
N LEU A 96 -23.74 -1.79 -4.37
CA LEU A 96 -24.48 -0.53 -4.49
C LEU A 96 -24.72 -0.13 -5.95
N ARG A 97 -23.73 -0.33 -6.82
CA ARG A 97 -23.86 -0.04 -8.26
C ARG A 97 -24.86 -0.96 -8.96
N GLN A 98 -24.95 -2.22 -8.52
CA GLN A 98 -25.91 -3.18 -9.07
C GLN A 98 -27.34 -2.89 -8.63
N SER A 99 -27.54 -2.46 -7.37
CA SER A 99 -28.86 -2.09 -6.84
C SER A 99 -29.42 -0.77 -7.36
N ALA A 100 -28.57 0.08 -7.95
CA ALA A 100 -28.95 1.37 -8.52
C ALA A 100 -29.36 1.28 -10.02
N ASN A 101 -29.20 0.10 -10.64
CA ASN A 101 -29.64 -0.21 -12.00
C ASN A 101 -30.92 -1.07 -11.97
#